data_AF-X0Y2V4-F1
#
_entry.id   AF-X0Y2V4-F1
#
_cell.length_a   1.000
_cell.length_b   1.000
_cell.length_c   1.000
_cell.angle_alpha   90.00
_cell.angle_beta   90.00
_cell.angle_gamma   90.00
#
_symmetry.space_group_name_H-M   'P 1'
#
loop_
_entity.id
_entity.type
_entity.pdbx_description
1 polymer ?
#
loop_
_entity_poly.entity_id
_entity_poly.type
_entity_poly.pdbx_seq_one_letter_code
_entity_poly.pdbx_strand_id
1 'polypeptide(L)'
;MAKRYSSRKRVGGKMVRNARYVWDKTHPKDKLKKGEVVHHKNENKKDDRPSNLAKKKDGAHKSHHSVHGVKALARYRKEQKAKTTKGK
;
A
#
# COMPACT_ATOMS: atom_id res chain seq x y z
N MET A 1 -13.88 18.02 2.22
CA MET A 1 -13.80 17.19 1.00
C MET A 1 -12.43 16.51 0.91
N ALA A 2 -12.34 15.19 1.06
CA ALA A 2 -11.06 14.49 0.88
C ALA A 2 -10.76 14.35 -0.62
N LYS A 3 -9.78 15.11 -1.15
CA LYS A 3 -9.28 14.96 -2.52
C LYS A 3 -8.97 13.48 -2.78
N ARG A 4 -9.73 12.85 -3.68
CA ARG A 4 -9.46 11.49 -4.18
C ARG A 4 -8.22 11.62 -5.07
N TYR A 5 -7.04 11.51 -4.48
CA TYR A 5 -5.80 11.41 -5.25
C TYR A 5 -5.90 10.17 -6.14
N SER A 6 -6.01 10.38 -7.45
CA SER A 6 -5.91 9.32 -8.44
C SER A 6 -4.59 8.61 -8.19
N SER A 7 -4.63 7.31 -7.92
CA SER A 7 -3.44 6.46 -7.72
C SER A 7 -2.56 6.35 -8.98
N ARG A 8 -2.96 6.99 -10.08
CA ARG A 8 -2.31 6.97 -11.38
C ARG A 8 -2.16 8.38 -11.96
N LYS A 9 -1.02 8.63 -12.59
CA LYS A 9 -0.63 9.85 -13.28
C LYS A 9 -0.33 9.55 -14.75
N ARG A 10 -0.69 10.46 -15.66
CA ARG A 10 -0.36 10.32 -17.08
C ARG A 10 1.07 10.82 -17.32
N VAL A 11 1.92 9.98 -17.90
CA VAL A 11 3.32 10.29 -18.24
C VAL A 11 3.56 9.79 -19.66
N GLY A 12 3.88 10.70 -20.60
CA GLY A 12 4.11 10.34 -22.00
C GLY A 12 2.93 9.59 -22.66
N GLY A 13 1.70 10.02 -22.37
CA GLY A 13 0.47 9.38 -22.87
C GLY A 13 0.03 8.13 -22.10
N LYS A 14 0.90 7.50 -21.31
CA LYS A 14 0.61 6.27 -20.54
C LYS A 14 0.20 6.56 -19.11
N MET A 15 -0.70 5.74 -18.55
CA MET A 15 -1.11 5.82 -17.15
C MET A 15 -0.14 5.03 -16.28
N VAL A 16 0.54 5.71 -15.35
CA VAL A 16 1.55 5.14 -14.44
C VAL A 16 1.08 5.29 -13.00
N ARG A 17 1.33 4.30 -12.12
CA ARG A 17 1.04 4.43 -10.69
C ARG A 17 1.87 5.57 -10.06
N ASN A 18 1.25 6.37 -9.19
CA ASN A 18 1.92 7.55 -8.61
C ASN A 18 3.17 7.14 -7.79
N ALA A 19 3.06 6.12 -6.94
CA ALA A 19 4.19 5.58 -6.20
C ALA A 19 5.33 5.08 -7.10
N ARG A 20 5.00 4.48 -8.26
CA ARG A 20 6.01 4.04 -9.23
C ARG A 20 6.73 5.23 -9.85
N TYR A 21 5.97 6.25 -10.23
CA TYR A 21 6.52 7.50 -10.76
C TYR A 21 7.44 8.20 -9.75
N VAL A 22 7.02 8.31 -8.48
CA VAL A 22 7.85 8.93 -7.44
C VAL A 22 9.11 8.10 -7.18
N TRP A 23 9.01 6.77 -7.16
CA TRP A 23 10.17 5.89 -7.05
C TRP A 23 11.16 6.12 -8.19
N ASP A 24 10.71 6.04 -9.45
CA ASP A 24 11.56 6.19 -10.63
C ASP A 24 12.23 7.59 -10.68
N LYS A 25 11.57 8.64 -10.16
CA LYS A 25 12.12 9.99 -10.03
C LYS A 25 13.17 10.15 -8.93
N THR A 26 12.98 9.49 -7.79
CA THR A 26 13.82 9.67 -6.59
C THR A 26 14.95 8.65 -6.50
N HIS A 27 14.84 7.54 -7.24
CA HIS A 27 15.82 6.46 -7.26
C HIS A 27 16.25 6.14 -8.70
N PRO A 28 16.84 7.09 -9.45
CA PRO A 28 17.14 6.90 -10.88
C PRO A 28 18.15 5.78 -11.15
N LYS A 29 19.02 5.47 -10.18
CA LYS A 29 20.00 4.37 -10.24
C LYS A 29 19.45 3.03 -9.75
N ASP A 30 18.30 3.02 -9.05
CA ASP A 30 17.68 1.80 -8.50
C ASP A 30 16.32 1.52 -9.15
N LYS A 31 16.38 1.14 -10.43
CA LYS A 31 15.20 0.75 -11.20
C LYS A 31 14.65 -0.58 -10.71
N LEU A 32 13.33 -0.66 -10.61
CA LEU A 32 12.62 -1.90 -10.28
C LEU A 32 12.79 -2.94 -11.40
N LYS A 33 13.26 -4.13 -11.01
CA LYS A 33 13.41 -5.30 -11.87
C LYS A 33 12.07 -6.03 -12.05
N LYS A 34 12.02 -6.96 -13.01
CA LYS A 34 10.86 -7.84 -13.23
C LYS A 34 10.56 -8.60 -11.93
N GLY A 35 9.32 -8.53 -11.47
CA GLY A 35 8.89 -9.15 -10.21
C GLY A 35 9.13 -8.31 -8.95
N GLU A 36 9.60 -7.06 -9.08
CA GLU A 36 9.67 -6.12 -7.96
C GLU A 36 8.55 -5.07 -8.06
N VAL A 37 8.06 -4.66 -6.89
CA VAL A 37 6.97 -3.68 -6.74
C VAL A 37 7.34 -2.62 -5.72
N VAL A 38 6.77 -1.42 -5.90
CA VAL A 38 6.83 -0.34 -4.91
C VAL A 38 5.74 -0.56 -3.88
N HIS A 39 6.13 -0.56 -2.61
CA HIS A 39 5.26 -0.77 -1.47
C HIS A 39 5.31 0.43 -0.52
N HIS A 40 4.14 0.87 -0.05
CA HIS A 40 4.02 1.86 1.01
C HIS A 40 4.25 1.19 2.37
N LYS A 41 5.33 1.55 3.06
CA LYS A 41 5.74 0.94 4.35
C LYS A 41 4.66 1.11 5.43
N ASN A 42 4.03 2.27 5.50
CA ASN A 42 2.94 2.56 6.43
C ASN A 42 1.56 2.10 5.93
N GLU A 43 1.50 1.35 4.82
CA GLU A 43 0.26 0.89 4.17
C GLU A 43 -0.69 2.00 3.70
N ASN A 44 -0.30 3.27 3.84
CA ASN A 44 -1.05 4.42 3.40
C ASN A 44 -0.77 4.70 1.92
N LYS A 45 -1.69 4.28 1.07
CA LYS A 45 -1.63 4.45 -0.41
C LYS A 45 -1.63 5.92 -0.87
N LYS A 46 -1.85 6.88 0.03
CA LYS A 46 -1.83 8.32 -0.26
C LYS A 46 -0.49 8.97 0.10
N ASP A 47 0.37 8.27 0.85
CA ASP A 47 1.67 8.81 1.30
C ASP A 47 2.78 8.36 0.36
N ASP A 48 2.89 9.03 -0.78
CA ASP A 48 3.90 8.74 -1.80
C ASP A 48 5.28 9.34 -1.49
N ARG A 49 5.56 9.78 -0.25
CA ARG A 49 6.89 10.30 0.12
C ARG A 49 7.96 9.22 -0.11
N PRO A 50 9.13 9.53 -0.70
CA PRO A 50 10.16 8.53 -1.01
C PRO A 50 10.59 7.70 0.20
N SER A 51 10.66 8.33 1.39
CA SER A 51 10.99 7.65 2.65
C SER A 51 9.98 6.56 3.06
N ASN A 52 8.72 6.72 2.67
CA ASN A 52 7.63 5.78 2.92
C ASN A 52 7.51 4.70 1.82
N LEU A 53 8.24 4.84 0.72
CA LEU A 53 8.26 3.85 -0.34
C LEU A 53 9.39 2.83 -0.09
N ALA A 54 9.12 1.57 -0.40
CA ALA A 54 10.09 0.50 -0.35
C ALA A 54 9.97 -0.38 -1.57
N LYS A 55 11.10 -0.85 -2.09
CA LYS A 55 11.16 -1.92 -3.07
C LYS A 55 10.95 -3.27 -2.39
N LYS A 56 10.02 -4.07 -2.88
CA LYS A 56 9.80 -5.46 -2.41
C LYS A 56 9.64 -6.38 -3.61
N LYS A 57 10.03 -7.66 -3.46
CA LYS A 57 9.64 -8.72 -4.40
C LYS A 57 8.13 -8.95 -4.32
N ASP A 58 7.48 -9.16 -5.46
CA ASP A 58 6.01 -9.29 -5.58
C ASP A 58 5.44 -10.41 -4.69
N GLY A 59 6.15 -11.54 -4.59
CA GLY A 59 5.78 -12.64 -3.69
C GLY A 59 5.72 -12.21 -2.20
N ALA A 60 6.69 -11.40 -1.75
CA ALA A 60 6.70 -10.87 -0.39
C ALA A 60 5.67 -9.74 -0.20
N HIS A 61 5.31 -9.03 -1.27
CA HIS A 61 4.29 -7.98 -1.23
C HIS A 61 2.89 -8.55 -0.99
N LYS A 62 2.54 -9.65 -1.68
CA LYS A 62 1.25 -10.34 -1.46
C LYS A 62 1.15 -10.89 -0.04
N SER A 63 2.21 -11.49 0.48
CA SER A 63 2.23 -12.04 1.85
C SER A 63 2.04 -10.96 2.92
N HIS A 64 2.63 -9.76 2.74
CA HIS A 64 2.42 -8.65 3.67
C HIS A 64 0.94 -8.25 3.78
N HIS A 65 0.23 -8.16 2.66
CA HIS A 65 -1.20 -7.85 2.67
C HIS A 65 -2.03 -8.99 3.29
N SER A 66 -1.63 -10.24 3.09
CA SER A 66 -2.31 -11.39 3.68
C SER A 66 -2.22 -11.38 5.22
N VAL A 67 -1.02 -11.15 5.77
CA VAL A 67 -0.81 -11.09 7.24
C VAL A 67 -1.58 -9.93 7.89
N HIS A 68 -1.62 -8.76 7.24
CA HIS A 68 -2.38 -7.62 7.74
C HIS A 68 -3.91 -7.83 7.64
N GLY A 69 -4.39 -8.52 6.60
CA GLY A 69 -5.80 -8.92 6.47
C GLY A 69 -6.27 -9.82 7.61
N VAL A 70 -5.44 -10.79 8.01
CA VAL A 70 -5.75 -11.69 9.15
C VAL A 70 -5.82 -10.93 10.47
N LYS A 71 -4.91 -9.97 10.71
CA LYS A 71 -4.94 -9.12 11.92
C LYS A 71 -6.16 -8.21 11.96
N ALA A 72 -6.58 -7.65 10.82
CA ALA A 72 -7.78 -6.81 10.74
C ALA A 72 -9.06 -7.62 11.04
N LEU A 73 -9.16 -8.84 10.50
CA LEU A 73 -10.29 -9.74 10.78
C LEU A 73 -10.35 -10.15 12.27
N ALA A 74 -9.20 -10.41 12.90
CA ALA A 74 -9.11 -10.74 14.31
C ALA A 74 -9.58 -9.58 15.21
N ARG A 75 -9.20 -8.33 14.89
CA ARG A 75 -9.70 -7.14 15.59
C ARG A 75 -11.20 -6.97 15.43
N TYR A 76 -11.71 -7.06 14.21
CA TYR A 76 -13.15 -6.98 13.92
C TYR A 76 -13.95 -8.02 14.72
N ARG A 77 -13.51 -9.29 14.75
CA ARG A 77 -14.16 -10.35 15.53
C ARG A 77 -14.19 -10.05 17.03
N LYS A 78 -13.11 -9.48 17.58
CA LYS A 78 -13.02 -9.11 19.01
C LYS A 78 -13.98 -7.97 19.35
N GLU A 79 -14.08 -6.96 18.49
CA GLU A 79 -15.03 -5.85 18.63
C GLU A 79 -16.49 -6.31 18.56
N GLN A 80 -16.82 -7.25 17.66
CA GLN A 80 -18.17 -7.82 17.58
C GLN A 80 -18.53 -8.63 18.83
N LYS A 81 -17.59 -9.43 19.36
CA LYS A 81 -17.79 -10.14 20.64
C LYS A 81 -17.99 -9.20 21.83
N ALA A 82 -17.26 -8.09 21.88
CA ALA A 82 -17.40 -7.10 22.95
C ALA A 82 -18.74 -6.35 22.90
N LYS A 83 -19.36 -6.24 21.71
CA LYS A 83 -20.69 -5.65 21.54
C LYS A 83 -21.81 -6.61 21.93
N THR A 84 -21.64 -7.92 21.73
CA THR A 84 -22.66 -8.92 22.11
C THR A 84 -22.67 -9.26 23.60
N THR A 85 -21.57 -9.05 24.33
CA THR A 85 -21.53 -9.27 25.79
C THR A 85 -21.98 -8.08 26.64
N LYS A 86 -22.16 -6.89 26.07
CA LYS A 86 -22.57 -5.67 26.80
C LYS A 86 -24.09 -5.44 26.85
N GLY A 87 -24.88 -6.38 26.32
CA GLY A 87 -26.35 -6.27 26.22
C GLY A 87 -27.11 -7.44 26.87
N LYS A 88 -26.50 -8.12 27.84
CA LYS A 88 -27.18 -9.08 28.72
C LYS A 88 -27.02 -8.65 30.16
#